data_AF-A0A433WLR0-F1
#
_entry.id   AF-A0A433WLR0-F1
#
_cell.length_a   1.000
_cell.length_b   1.000
_cell.length_c   1.000
_cell.angle_alpha   90.00
_cell.angle_beta   90.00
_cell.angle_gamma   90.00
#
_symmetry.space_group_name_H-M   'P 1'
#
loop_
_entity.id
_entity.type
_entity.pdbx_description
1 polymer ?
#
loop_
_entity_poly.entity_id
_entity_poly.type
_entity_poly.pdbx_seq_one_letter_code
_entity_poly.pdbx_strand_id
1 'polypeptide(L)'
;MKRTLYLLGTVAALMAITFSSCRKDPLKDMTEEESRIYITNHDSQANFTSYNTFSIVDSVAVFAGGSDAAKKALTTYDKQLISAVTTQLQQRGYTLVSKSAKPDLAVNLTRIDNSYTNISWNPGWWGGAGYWDPGYWGFPGGGWGWYWPSYYTVYQVRDKQTAIDVFDLKNPKGDKFTAVWNALWRGSGVWDTGNVNSMVQASFDQSAYLTRNK
;
A
#
# COMPACT_ATOMS: atom_id res chain seq x y z
N MET A 1 15.44 -68.81 -17.79
CA MET A 1 16.12 -67.60 -17.27
C MET A 1 16.18 -66.40 -18.24
N LYS A 2 15.64 -66.47 -19.48
CA LYS A 2 15.68 -65.34 -20.44
C LYS A 2 14.38 -64.51 -20.57
N ARG A 3 13.27 -64.96 -19.98
CA ARG A 3 11.96 -64.25 -20.08
C ARG A 3 11.75 -63.19 -18.98
N THR A 4 12.44 -63.30 -17.86
CA THR A 4 12.35 -62.35 -16.74
C THR A 4 13.20 -61.10 -16.95
N LEU A 5 14.20 -61.14 -17.85
CA LEU A 5 15.07 -59.99 -18.14
C LEU A 5 14.39 -58.92 -19.01
N TYR A 6 13.42 -59.29 -19.85
CA TYR A 6 12.71 -58.33 -20.71
C TYR A 6 11.62 -57.54 -19.98
N LEU A 7 11.12 -58.05 -18.85
CA LEU A 7 10.13 -57.36 -18.00
C LEU A 7 10.76 -56.33 -17.05
N LEU A 8 12.06 -56.44 -16.77
CA LEU A 8 12.79 -55.47 -15.93
C LEU A 8 13.32 -54.27 -16.74
N GLY A 9 13.57 -54.45 -18.05
CA GLY A 9 14.02 -53.37 -18.92
C GLY A 9 12.92 -52.36 -19.30
N THR A 10 11.67 -52.83 -19.42
CA THR A 10 10.52 -51.97 -19.80
C THR A 10 9.99 -51.14 -18.62
N VAL A 11 10.11 -51.63 -17.39
CA VAL A 11 9.71 -50.89 -16.18
C VAL A 11 10.70 -49.76 -15.85
N ALA A 12 11.98 -49.93 -16.14
CA ALA A 12 13.00 -48.89 -15.94
C ALA A 12 12.88 -47.72 -16.94
N ALA A 13 12.42 -47.97 -18.17
CA ALA A 13 12.21 -46.92 -19.17
C ALA A 13 10.93 -46.08 -18.91
N LEU A 14 9.91 -46.65 -18.24
CA LEU A 14 8.69 -45.91 -17.89
C LEU A 14 8.84 -45.02 -16.64
N MET A 15 9.76 -45.34 -15.72
CA MET A 15 9.99 -44.54 -14.50
C MET A 15 10.91 -43.32 -14.71
N ALA A 16 11.55 -43.18 -15.87
CA ALA A 16 12.41 -42.04 -16.18
C ALA A 16 11.65 -40.79 -16.66
N ILE A 17 10.33 -40.87 -16.90
CA ILE A 17 9.53 -39.78 -17.48
C ILE A 17 8.73 -38.99 -16.42
N THR A 18 8.72 -39.40 -15.14
CA THR A 18 7.82 -38.80 -14.13
C THR A 18 8.43 -37.72 -13.23
N PHE A 19 9.67 -37.27 -13.47
CA PHE A 19 10.28 -36.18 -12.68
C PHE A 19 10.53 -34.89 -13.45
N SER A 20 9.82 -34.67 -14.56
CA SER A 20 9.56 -33.31 -15.03
C SER A 20 8.53 -32.66 -14.09
N SER A 21 8.91 -32.39 -12.84
CA SER A 21 8.18 -31.42 -12.04
C SER A 21 8.42 -30.06 -12.70
N CYS A 22 7.65 -29.77 -13.74
CA CYS A 22 7.35 -28.41 -14.13
C CYS A 22 6.69 -27.78 -12.91
N ARG A 23 7.49 -27.28 -11.96
CA ARG A 23 7.00 -26.27 -11.02
C ARG A 23 6.58 -25.15 -11.94
N LYS A 24 5.27 -25.03 -12.15
CA LYS A 24 4.68 -23.90 -12.84
C LYS A 24 5.19 -22.69 -12.06
N ASP A 25 6.14 -21.97 -12.65
CA ASP A 25 6.60 -20.72 -12.05
C ASP A 25 5.36 -19.84 -12.03
N PRO A 26 4.77 -19.57 -10.85
CA PRO A 26 3.48 -18.92 -10.77
C PRO A 26 3.53 -17.52 -11.39
N LEU A 27 4.72 -16.96 -11.64
CA LEU A 27 4.95 -15.65 -12.23
C LEU A 27 5.16 -15.67 -13.75
N LYS A 28 5.40 -16.84 -14.36
CA LYS A 28 5.83 -16.94 -15.78
C LYS A 28 4.75 -16.52 -16.80
N ASP A 29 3.48 -16.63 -16.43
CA ASP A 29 2.34 -16.32 -17.30
C ASP A 29 1.53 -15.10 -16.79
N MET A 30 2.06 -14.34 -15.82
CA MET A 30 1.39 -13.16 -15.27
C MET A 30 1.85 -11.90 -16.01
N THR A 31 0.91 -11.04 -16.37
CA THR A 31 1.19 -9.66 -16.77
C THR A 31 1.80 -8.88 -15.60
N GLU A 32 2.49 -7.77 -15.89
CA GLU A 32 3.00 -6.89 -14.83
C GLU A 32 1.87 -6.41 -13.91
N GLU A 33 0.67 -6.22 -14.45
CA GLU A 33 -0.52 -5.86 -13.68
C GLU A 33 -0.95 -6.95 -12.71
N GLU A 34 -1.03 -8.20 -13.18
CA GLU A 34 -1.36 -9.33 -12.33
C GLU A 34 -0.30 -9.56 -11.25
N SER A 35 0.96 -9.19 -11.51
CA SER A 35 2.05 -9.28 -10.54
C SER A 35 1.98 -8.24 -9.42
N ARG A 36 1.20 -7.15 -9.60
CA ARG A 36 1.03 -6.12 -8.58
C ARG A 36 0.04 -6.58 -7.53
N ILE A 37 0.43 -6.39 -6.28
CA ILE A 37 -0.39 -6.77 -5.13
C ILE A 37 -0.91 -5.49 -4.48
N TYR A 38 -2.23 -5.41 -4.37
CA TYR A 38 -2.97 -4.33 -3.74
C TYR A 38 -3.50 -4.82 -2.40
N ILE A 39 -3.02 -4.23 -1.31
CA ILE A 39 -3.53 -4.49 0.02
C ILE A 39 -4.32 -3.26 0.44
N THR A 40 -5.60 -3.44 0.76
CA THR A 40 -6.45 -2.39 1.32
C THR A 40 -6.91 -2.79 2.72
N ASN A 41 -6.74 -1.89 3.67
CA ASN A 41 -7.21 -2.04 5.05
C ASN A 41 -8.19 -0.92 5.35
N HIS A 42 -9.18 -1.18 6.20
CA HIS A 42 -10.07 -0.14 6.70
C HIS A 42 -10.50 -0.39 8.13
N ASP A 43 -10.87 0.67 8.84
CA ASP A 43 -11.56 0.56 10.11
C ASP A 43 -13.04 0.24 9.86
N SER A 44 -13.47 -0.97 10.21
CA SER A 44 -14.85 -1.43 10.07
C SER A 44 -15.87 -0.59 10.86
N GLN A 45 -15.41 0.19 11.84
CA GLN A 45 -16.25 1.05 12.68
C GLN A 45 -16.26 2.50 12.19
N ALA A 46 -15.45 2.86 11.18
CA ALA A 46 -15.43 4.21 10.64
C ALA A 46 -16.70 4.50 9.82
N ASN A 47 -17.40 5.58 10.17
CA ASN A 47 -18.53 6.06 9.38
C ASN A 47 -18.04 7.00 8.27
N PHE A 48 -17.71 6.45 7.11
CA PHE A 48 -17.15 7.20 5.98
C PHE A 48 -18.05 8.29 5.40
N THR A 49 -19.37 8.25 5.66
CA THR A 49 -20.30 9.32 5.26
C THR A 49 -20.30 10.51 6.20
N SER A 50 -19.73 10.37 7.41
CA SER A 50 -19.63 11.45 8.39
C SER A 50 -18.50 12.44 8.09
N TYR A 51 -17.54 12.07 7.23
CA TYR A 51 -16.47 12.96 6.78
C TYR A 51 -16.91 13.75 5.54
N ASN A 52 -16.57 15.03 5.48
CA ASN A 52 -16.94 15.92 4.37
C ASN A 52 -15.73 16.42 3.61
N THR A 53 -14.64 16.69 4.34
CA THR A 53 -13.47 17.38 3.80
C THR A 53 -12.23 16.51 3.96
N PHE A 54 -11.31 16.64 3.01
CA PHE A 54 -10.00 16.03 3.11
C PHE A 54 -8.93 17.02 2.69
N SER A 55 -7.70 16.75 3.14
CA SER A 55 -6.52 17.38 2.61
C SER A 55 -5.43 16.33 2.42
N ILE A 56 -4.53 16.58 1.48
CA ILE A 56 -3.47 15.65 1.07
C ILE A 56 -2.12 16.34 1.17
N VAL A 57 -1.10 15.58 1.53
CA VAL A 57 0.28 16.06 1.61
C VAL A 57 0.74 16.69 0.28
N ASP A 58 1.53 17.76 0.39
CA ASP A 58 2.09 18.48 -0.77
C ASP A 58 3.23 17.74 -1.48
N SER A 59 3.74 16.67 -0.86
CA SER A 59 4.84 15.86 -1.33
C SER A 59 4.76 14.45 -0.75
N VAL A 60 5.55 13.53 -1.30
CA VAL A 60 5.54 12.12 -0.88
C VAL A 60 6.72 11.88 0.05
N ALA A 61 6.48 11.21 1.19
CA ALA A 61 7.56 10.75 2.06
C ALA A 61 8.26 9.56 1.38
N VAL A 62 9.58 9.60 1.27
CA VAL A 62 10.38 8.56 0.63
C VAL A 62 11.33 7.95 1.63
N PHE A 63 11.11 6.69 1.96
CA PHE A 63 12.02 5.86 2.73
C PHE A 63 12.88 5.06 1.75
N ALA A 64 14.15 5.43 1.62
CA ALA A 64 15.15 4.59 0.94
C ALA A 64 15.94 3.87 2.03
N GLY A 65 16.06 2.54 1.94
CA GLY A 65 16.51 1.65 3.02
C GLY A 65 17.65 2.15 3.91
N GLY A 66 17.59 1.77 5.19
CA GLY A 66 18.54 2.16 6.24
C GLY A 66 17.81 2.68 7.48
N SER A 67 18.53 3.34 8.39
CA SER A 67 17.99 4.08 9.55
C SER A 67 17.72 5.55 9.23
N ASP A 68 17.79 5.94 7.96
CA ASP A 68 17.67 7.34 7.54
C ASP A 68 16.22 7.83 7.66
N ALA A 69 16.07 9.09 8.07
CA ALA A 69 14.78 9.75 8.07
C ALA A 69 14.22 9.85 6.64
N ALA A 70 12.90 9.74 6.49
CA ALA A 70 12.25 9.93 5.20
C ALA A 70 12.54 11.32 4.62
N LYS A 71 12.77 11.35 3.30
CA LYS A 71 12.89 12.59 2.52
C LYS A 71 11.55 12.93 1.91
N LYS A 72 11.28 14.22 1.65
CA LYS A 72 10.10 14.63 0.89
C LYS A 72 10.45 14.77 -0.58
N ALA A 73 9.63 14.18 -1.46
CA ALA A 73 9.85 14.20 -2.90
C ALA A 73 8.60 14.65 -3.66
N LEU A 74 8.82 15.30 -4.80
CA LEU A 74 7.78 15.79 -5.70
C LEU A 74 8.15 15.50 -7.17
N THR A 75 8.52 14.26 -7.45
CA THR A 75 8.81 13.76 -8.80
C THR A 75 7.54 13.70 -9.66
N THR A 76 7.66 13.37 -10.95
CA THR A 76 6.50 13.17 -11.83
C THR A 76 5.55 12.11 -11.28
N TYR A 77 6.10 10.99 -10.80
CA TYR A 77 5.33 9.95 -10.11
C TYR A 77 4.55 10.52 -8.92
N ASP A 78 5.22 11.29 -8.06
CA ASP A 78 4.63 11.81 -6.81
C ASP A 78 3.49 12.79 -7.10
N LYS A 79 3.67 13.69 -8.08
CA LYS A 79 2.63 14.63 -8.52
C LYS A 79 1.41 13.90 -9.08
N GLN A 80 1.65 12.86 -9.88
CA GLN A 80 0.57 12.06 -10.44
C GLN A 80 -0.16 11.26 -9.35
N LEU A 81 0.56 10.72 -8.37
CA LEU A 81 -0.02 10.02 -7.24
C LEU A 81 -0.94 10.95 -6.42
N ILE A 82 -0.45 12.14 -6.06
CA ILE A 82 -1.24 13.16 -5.36
C ILE A 82 -2.51 13.47 -6.16
N SER A 83 -2.37 13.80 -7.45
CA SER A 83 -3.50 14.17 -8.31
C SER A 83 -4.54 13.05 -8.46
N ALA A 84 -4.09 11.80 -8.65
CA ALA A 84 -4.97 10.66 -8.82
C ALA A 84 -5.74 10.34 -7.53
N VAL A 85 -5.08 10.36 -6.37
CA VAL A 85 -5.72 10.14 -5.07
C VAL A 85 -6.73 11.26 -4.76
N THR A 86 -6.35 12.51 -5.00
CA THR A 86 -7.27 13.66 -4.88
C THR A 86 -8.52 13.46 -5.74
N THR A 87 -8.35 13.06 -7.00
CA THR A 87 -9.46 12.86 -7.94
C THR A 87 -10.41 11.76 -7.45
N GLN A 88 -9.88 10.62 -6.98
CA GLN A 88 -10.72 9.52 -6.49
C GLN A 88 -11.52 9.89 -5.23
N LEU A 89 -10.94 10.67 -4.32
CA LEU A 89 -11.64 11.15 -3.12
C LEU A 89 -12.72 12.18 -3.48
N GLN A 90 -12.46 13.08 -4.43
CA GLN A 90 -13.48 14.01 -4.94
C GLN A 90 -14.63 13.29 -5.62
N GLN A 91 -14.35 12.29 -6.45
CA GLN A 91 -15.39 11.45 -7.07
C GLN A 91 -16.24 10.70 -6.03
N ARG A 92 -15.68 10.42 -4.85
CA ARG A 92 -16.36 9.79 -3.72
C ARG A 92 -17.15 10.76 -2.83
N GLY A 93 -17.18 12.05 -3.20
CA GLY A 93 -17.99 13.09 -2.56
C GLY A 93 -17.26 13.91 -1.50
N TYR A 94 -15.95 13.70 -1.30
CA TYR A 94 -15.18 14.49 -0.35
C TYR A 94 -14.66 15.79 -0.98
N THR A 95 -14.71 16.88 -0.24
CA THR A 95 -14.22 18.19 -0.70
C THR A 95 -12.77 18.40 -0.30
N LEU A 96 -11.90 18.68 -1.28
CA LEU A 96 -10.51 19.07 -1.00
C LEU A 96 -10.48 20.47 -0.35
N VAL A 97 -9.82 20.60 0.80
CA VAL A 97 -9.60 21.87 1.49
C VAL A 97 -8.12 22.07 1.83
N SER A 98 -7.73 23.32 2.10
CA SER A 98 -6.41 23.61 2.69
C SER A 98 -6.26 22.90 4.03
N LYS A 99 -5.07 22.41 4.36
CA LYS A 99 -4.77 21.85 5.68
C LYS A 99 -5.07 22.83 6.83
N SER A 100 -4.93 24.13 6.59
CA SER A 100 -5.29 25.17 7.58
C SER A 100 -6.80 25.29 7.84
N ALA A 101 -7.64 24.72 6.97
CA ALA A 101 -9.10 24.70 7.12
C ALA A 101 -9.61 23.58 8.04
N LYS A 102 -8.72 22.84 8.71
CA LYS A 102 -9.04 21.72 9.61
C LYS A 102 -9.89 20.64 8.90
N PRO A 103 -9.32 19.96 7.90
CA PRO A 103 -10.02 18.90 7.17
C PRO A 103 -10.44 17.76 8.10
N ASP A 104 -11.51 17.04 7.74
CA ASP A 104 -11.94 15.84 8.49
C ASP A 104 -10.96 14.67 8.29
N LEU A 105 -10.37 14.55 7.10
CA LEU A 105 -9.43 13.49 6.72
C LEU A 105 -8.06 14.05 6.32
N ALA A 106 -6.99 13.47 6.86
CA ALA A 106 -5.63 13.65 6.39
C ALA A 106 -5.22 12.50 5.47
N VAL A 107 -4.64 12.81 4.32
CA VAL A 107 -4.12 11.83 3.37
C VAL A 107 -2.61 11.95 3.27
N ASN A 108 -1.90 10.97 3.83
CA ASN A 108 -0.45 10.86 3.77
C ASN A 108 -0.04 9.89 2.66
N LEU A 109 1.01 10.25 1.93
CA LEU A 109 1.56 9.43 0.85
C LEU A 109 3.01 9.06 1.12
N THR A 110 3.34 7.81 0.83
CA THR A 110 4.67 7.25 1.10
C THR A 110 5.15 6.37 -0.04
N ARG A 111 6.42 6.50 -0.38
CA ARG A 111 7.18 5.55 -1.18
C ARG A 111 8.26 4.90 -0.33
N ILE A 112 8.43 3.59 -0.50
CA ILE A 112 9.39 2.77 0.25
C ILE A 112 10.25 1.98 -0.72
N ASP A 113 11.57 2.11 -0.64
CA ASP A 113 12.53 1.21 -1.29
C ASP A 113 13.12 0.26 -0.24
N ASN A 114 12.52 -0.94 -0.13
CA ASN A 114 13.00 -2.00 0.76
C ASN A 114 13.72 -3.12 -0.01
N SER A 115 14.19 -2.86 -1.23
CA SER A 115 14.82 -3.89 -2.08
C SER A 115 16.12 -4.45 -1.46
N TYR A 116 16.79 -3.64 -0.63
CA TYR A 116 18.12 -3.92 -0.09
C TYR A 116 18.16 -4.09 1.45
N THR A 117 17.04 -3.91 2.13
CA THR A 117 16.97 -3.94 3.61
C THR A 117 15.94 -4.95 4.10
N ASN A 118 16.21 -5.65 5.21
CA ASN A 118 15.29 -6.64 5.78
C ASN A 118 14.45 -6.06 6.92
N ILE A 119 13.91 -4.86 6.69
CA ILE A 119 13.19 -4.14 7.74
C ILE A 119 11.79 -4.76 7.92
N SER A 120 11.32 -4.81 9.16
CA SER A 120 9.98 -5.28 9.53
C SER A 120 8.93 -4.20 9.24
N TRP A 121 7.77 -4.59 8.70
CA TRP A 121 6.74 -3.67 8.23
C TRP A 121 5.42 -3.88 8.98
N ASN A 122 4.88 -2.79 9.52
CA ASN A 122 3.55 -2.67 10.10
C ASN A 122 3.06 -1.27 9.70
N PRO A 123 1.76 -1.03 9.38
CA PRO A 123 1.26 0.32 9.29
C PRO A 123 1.63 1.10 10.56
N GLY A 124 2.48 2.10 10.38
CA GLY A 124 3.12 2.85 11.47
C GLY A 124 4.64 2.71 11.59
N TRP A 125 5.26 1.69 11.01
CA TRP A 125 6.72 1.64 10.88
C TRP A 125 7.24 2.78 10.00
N TRP A 126 6.59 3.04 8.86
CA TRP A 126 6.90 4.20 8.02
C TRP A 126 6.39 5.51 8.61
N GLY A 127 5.81 5.48 9.81
CA GLY A 127 5.57 6.62 10.68
C GLY A 127 6.83 7.12 11.42
N GLY A 128 8.00 6.50 11.15
CA GLY A 128 9.28 6.87 11.75
C GLY A 128 9.79 8.26 11.37
N ALA A 129 11.05 8.55 11.72
CA ALA A 129 11.65 9.87 11.51
C ALA A 129 11.48 10.34 10.05
N GLY A 130 11.03 11.59 9.86
CA GLY A 130 10.78 12.17 8.54
C GLY A 130 9.45 11.78 7.89
N TYR A 131 8.61 10.95 8.53
CA TYR A 131 7.20 10.83 8.14
C TYR A 131 6.44 12.14 8.37
N TRP A 132 5.24 12.25 7.81
CA TRP A 132 4.36 13.38 8.04
C TRP A 132 3.87 13.36 9.48
N ASP A 133 4.30 14.28 10.33
CA ASP A 133 3.83 14.36 11.72
C ASP A 133 2.47 15.09 11.80
N PRO A 134 1.67 14.89 12.86
CA PRO A 134 0.42 15.63 13.03
C PRO A 134 0.57 17.16 13.07
N GLY A 135 1.76 17.67 13.39
CA GLY A 135 2.07 19.10 13.30
C GLY A 135 2.04 19.65 11.88
N TYR A 136 2.33 18.83 10.87
CA TYR A 136 2.12 19.21 9.46
C TYR A 136 0.66 19.63 9.17
N TRP A 137 -0.29 18.99 9.86
CA TRP A 137 -1.73 19.19 9.76
C TRP A 137 -2.28 20.26 10.71
N GLY A 138 -1.41 20.96 11.45
CA GLY A 138 -1.78 22.06 12.33
C GLY A 138 -2.12 21.65 13.77
N PHE A 139 -1.81 20.42 14.18
CA PHE A 139 -1.96 19.96 15.56
C PHE A 139 -0.68 20.19 16.38
N PRO A 140 -0.76 20.25 17.73
CA PRO A 140 0.43 20.42 18.56
C PRO A 140 1.47 19.31 18.31
N GLY A 141 2.65 19.69 17.82
CA GLY A 141 3.76 18.75 17.66
C GLY A 141 4.26 18.22 19.01
N GLY A 142 4.82 17.01 19.03
CA GLY A 142 5.53 16.44 20.20
C GLY A 142 4.66 15.71 21.24
N GLY A 143 3.33 15.72 21.09
CA GLY A 143 2.42 14.89 21.89
C GLY A 143 1.41 14.12 21.05
N TRP A 144 1.08 14.64 19.86
CA TRP A 144 0.12 13.99 18.97
C TRP A 144 0.79 12.96 18.07
N GLY A 145 0.10 11.84 17.85
CA GLY A 145 0.60 10.73 17.05
C GLY A 145 -0.43 10.13 16.11
N TRP A 146 0.07 9.36 15.17
CA TRP A 146 -0.77 8.48 14.36
C TRP A 146 -1.00 7.18 15.11
N TYR A 147 -2.20 6.63 14.97
CA TYR A 147 -2.57 5.32 15.48
C TYR A 147 -3.02 4.44 14.34
N TRP A 148 -2.31 3.35 14.10
CA TRP A 148 -2.72 2.31 13.19
C TRP A 148 -3.36 1.16 13.98
N PRO A 149 -4.58 0.74 13.61
CA PRO A 149 -5.21 -0.40 14.25
C PRO A 149 -4.39 -1.69 14.05
N SER A 150 -4.30 -2.51 15.10
CA SER A 150 -3.49 -3.74 15.09
C SER A 150 -3.98 -4.82 14.13
N TYR A 151 -5.21 -4.72 13.66
CA TYR A 151 -5.79 -5.63 12.67
C TYR A 151 -5.42 -5.26 11.23
N TYR A 152 -4.74 -4.14 10.98
CA TYR A 152 -4.21 -3.85 9.65
C TYR A 152 -3.08 -4.82 9.34
N THR A 153 -3.22 -5.55 8.24
CA THR A 153 -2.25 -6.59 7.86
C THR A 153 -1.38 -6.07 6.73
N VAL A 154 -0.06 -6.04 6.96
CA VAL A 154 0.94 -5.86 5.89
C VAL A 154 2.05 -6.89 6.09
N TYR A 155 2.65 -7.31 4.97
CA TYR A 155 3.64 -8.38 4.98
C TYR A 155 5.02 -7.82 4.69
N GLN A 156 6.03 -8.39 5.38
CA GLN A 156 7.43 -8.11 5.11
C GLN A 156 7.83 -8.64 3.72
N VAL A 157 8.31 -7.75 2.86
CA VAL A 157 8.80 -8.09 1.50
C VAL A 157 9.99 -7.22 1.12
N ARG A 158 10.78 -7.70 0.15
CA ARG A 158 11.98 -7.03 -0.38
C ARG A 158 11.71 -6.33 -1.70
N ASP A 159 10.69 -5.48 -1.72
CA ASP A 159 10.23 -4.80 -2.93
C ASP A 159 10.09 -3.29 -2.73
N LYS A 160 9.99 -2.56 -3.84
CA LYS A 160 9.49 -1.18 -3.85
C LYS A 160 7.99 -1.17 -3.55
N GLN A 161 7.57 -0.18 -2.76
CA GLN A 161 6.20 -0.04 -2.33
C GLN A 161 5.72 1.40 -2.39
N THR A 162 4.40 1.55 -2.45
CA THR A 162 3.71 2.84 -2.30
C THR A 162 2.56 2.66 -1.33
N ALA A 163 2.45 3.53 -0.34
CA ALA A 163 1.37 3.55 0.63
C ALA A 163 0.55 4.85 0.53
N ILE A 164 -0.76 4.70 0.71
CA ILE A 164 -1.72 5.78 0.90
C ILE A 164 -2.37 5.54 2.26
N ASP A 165 -2.17 6.46 3.19
CA ASP A 165 -2.75 6.39 4.54
C ASP A 165 -3.79 7.51 4.69
N VAL A 166 -4.99 7.15 5.17
CA VAL A 166 -6.06 8.10 5.46
C VAL A 166 -6.36 8.06 6.95
N PHE A 167 -6.21 9.22 7.61
CA PHE A 167 -6.42 9.39 9.05
C PHE A 167 -7.65 10.22 9.33
N ASP A 168 -8.38 9.83 10.38
CA ASP A 168 -9.48 10.61 10.95
C ASP A 168 -8.91 11.72 11.83
N LEU A 169 -9.00 12.96 11.34
CA LEU A 169 -8.67 14.18 12.10
C LEU A 169 -9.86 14.75 12.87
N LYS A 170 -11.08 14.32 12.53
CA LYS A 170 -12.34 14.78 13.11
C LYS A 170 -12.61 14.18 14.48
N ASN A 171 -12.27 12.91 14.68
CA ASN A 171 -12.55 12.15 15.90
C ASN A 171 -11.26 11.58 16.52
N PRO A 172 -10.35 12.43 17.04
CA PRO A 172 -9.14 11.94 17.70
C PRO A 172 -9.46 11.13 18.96
N LYS A 173 -8.66 10.09 19.20
CA LYS A 173 -8.72 9.26 20.42
C LYS A 173 -7.59 9.69 21.35
N GLY A 174 -7.89 10.63 22.23
CA GLY A 174 -6.87 11.29 23.05
C GLY A 174 -5.94 12.13 22.18
N ASP A 175 -4.64 11.85 22.23
CA ASP A 175 -3.60 12.49 21.44
C ASP A 175 -3.31 11.74 20.12
N LYS A 176 -4.21 10.84 19.68
CA LYS A 176 -3.99 10.02 18.49
C LYS A 176 -5.05 10.18 17.40
N PHE A 177 -4.58 10.29 16.16
CA PHE A 177 -5.41 10.22 14.96
C PHE A 177 -5.39 8.79 14.40
N THR A 178 -6.58 8.20 14.29
CA THR A 178 -6.71 6.80 13.87
C THR A 178 -6.64 6.70 12.35
N ALA A 179 -5.82 5.79 11.83
CA ALA A 179 -5.88 5.37 10.44
C ALA A 179 -7.22 4.68 10.21
N VAL A 180 -8.06 5.25 9.33
CA VAL A 180 -9.37 4.71 8.99
C VAL A 180 -9.35 3.96 7.67
N TRP A 181 -8.36 4.23 6.82
CA TRP A 181 -8.10 3.46 5.62
C TRP A 181 -6.62 3.49 5.26
N ASN A 182 -6.12 2.40 4.69
CA ASN A 182 -4.77 2.29 4.16
C ASN A 182 -4.80 1.48 2.85
N ALA A 183 -4.01 1.90 1.86
CA ALA A 183 -3.64 1.07 0.73
C ALA A 183 -2.12 0.92 0.66
N LEU A 184 -1.65 -0.28 0.35
CA LEU A 184 -0.24 -0.58 0.09
C LEU A 184 -0.12 -1.35 -1.21
N TRP A 185 0.75 -0.85 -2.10
CA TRP A 185 1.08 -1.50 -3.38
C TRP A 185 2.49 -2.07 -3.32
N ARG A 186 2.66 -3.26 -3.89
CA ARG A 186 3.97 -3.89 -4.12
C ARG A 186 3.97 -4.67 -5.43
N GLY A 187 5.15 -5.11 -5.87
CA GLY A 187 5.34 -5.88 -7.09
C GLY A 187 5.88 -5.04 -8.26
N SER A 188 5.83 -5.61 -9.46
CA SER A 188 6.46 -4.98 -10.63
C SER A 188 5.80 -3.65 -10.99
N GLY A 189 6.60 -2.67 -11.42
CA GLY A 189 6.09 -1.39 -11.92
C GLY A 189 5.40 -0.50 -10.88
N VAL A 190 5.52 -0.77 -9.57
CA VAL A 190 4.89 0.05 -8.52
C VAL A 190 5.41 1.49 -8.47
N TRP A 191 6.62 1.75 -8.96
CA TRP A 191 7.15 3.11 -9.13
C TRP A 191 7.19 3.56 -10.59
N ASP A 192 6.52 2.84 -11.49
CA ASP A 192 6.29 3.31 -12.85
C ASP A 192 5.16 4.34 -12.82
N THR A 193 5.45 5.51 -13.37
CA THR A 193 4.50 6.63 -13.47
C THR A 193 3.28 6.26 -14.33
N GLY A 194 3.45 5.43 -15.36
CA GLY A 194 2.36 4.98 -16.22
C GLY A 194 1.30 4.15 -15.50
N ASN A 195 1.67 3.48 -14.40
CA ASN A 195 0.77 2.61 -13.64
C ASN A 195 0.01 3.35 -12.53
N VAL A 196 0.34 4.60 -12.20
CA VAL A 196 -0.20 5.28 -11.01
C VAL A 196 -1.73 5.37 -11.05
N ASN A 197 -2.31 5.78 -12.18
CA ASN A 197 -3.76 6.00 -12.26
C ASN A 197 -4.54 4.70 -12.08
N SER A 198 -4.11 3.60 -12.72
CA SER A 198 -4.75 2.29 -12.59
C SER A 198 -4.56 1.71 -11.19
N MET A 199 -3.38 1.86 -10.58
CA MET A 199 -3.13 1.40 -9.20
C MET A 199 -3.99 2.15 -8.17
N VAL A 200 -4.10 3.47 -8.32
CA VAL A 200 -5.01 4.29 -7.50
C VAL A 200 -6.44 3.81 -7.70
N GLN A 201 -6.91 3.76 -8.94
CA GLN A 201 -8.28 3.35 -9.25
C GLN A 201 -8.61 1.96 -8.67
N ALA A 202 -7.75 0.97 -8.88
CA ALA A 202 -7.94 -0.39 -8.36
C ALA A 202 -8.09 -0.43 -6.83
N SER A 203 -7.31 0.38 -6.10
CA SER A 203 -7.39 0.45 -4.63
C SER A 203 -8.71 1.04 -4.15
N PHE A 204 -9.17 2.07 -4.86
CA PHE A 204 -10.41 2.76 -4.55
C PHE A 204 -11.64 1.94 -4.96
N ASP A 205 -11.58 1.18 -6.06
CA ASP A 205 -12.64 0.26 -6.50
C ASP A 205 -12.82 -0.92 -5.53
N GLN A 206 -11.73 -1.42 -4.95
CA GLN A 206 -11.76 -2.40 -3.84
C GLN A 206 -12.34 -1.82 -2.53
N SER A 207 -12.48 -0.50 -2.44
CA SER A 207 -12.87 0.23 -1.23
C SER A 207 -14.22 0.92 -1.38
N ALA A 208 -15.25 0.21 -1.86
CA ALA A 208 -16.59 0.77 -2.10
C ALA A 208 -17.28 1.35 -0.84
N TYR A 209 -16.77 1.10 0.36
CA TYR A 209 -17.21 1.71 1.62
C TYR A 209 -16.64 3.11 1.86
N LEU A 210 -15.51 3.46 1.24
CA LEU A 210 -14.87 4.78 1.35
C LEU A 210 -15.61 5.77 0.45
N THR A 211 -16.78 6.24 0.86
CA THR A 211 -17.53 7.27 0.12
C THR A 211 -18.46 8.05 1.03
N ARG A 212 -18.67 9.32 0.70
CA ARG A 212 -19.68 10.19 1.31
C ARG A 212 -21.06 10.07 0.65
N ASN A 213 -21.13 9.55 -0.56
CA ASN A 213 -22.34 9.61 -1.40
C ASN A 213 -23.41 8.55 -1.07
N LYS A 214 -23.32 7.89 0.10
CA LYS A 214 -24.27 6.85 0.52
C LYS A 214 -25.38 7.41 1.39
#